data_AF-A0A2R6EPE2-F1
#
_entry.id   AF-A0A2R6EPE2-F1
#
_cell.length_a   1.000
_cell.length_b   1.000
_cell.length_c   1.000
_cell.angle_alpha   90.00
_cell.angle_beta   90.00
_cell.angle_gamma   90.00
#
_symmetry.space_group_name_H-M   'P 1'
#
loop_
_entity.id
_entity.type
_entity.pdbx_description
1 polymer ?
#
loop_
_entity_poly.entity_id
_entity_poly.type
_entity_poly.pdbx_seq_one_letter_code
_entity_poly.pdbx_strand_id
1 'polypeptide(L)'
;MDELYETAAELPEVDRHDVYAHHTGEDEWEQVPYRDSLWTDDGRATGIVSSNQDFYNIIQYGDILETVGDAVDQRGLDVNGRVSVSPTAHKMSAMLDFDEEVYASQDDPIDLGLKIRSGHSGFHGLKYDVGAERQVCSNGMVAFVSDLHFDQTHGEPFQPGLAYNAVDAVVESPAVIEHRLAQAQNRELLNQDEALLVLMDTGIDRYLDQPVPDLLNALHSEVEDPESPTLYETYNAGTRALTHYTRDVPDYELDDGFESLSRLLETGGSEIPEPENLGRSTVDRRSRELIEQGDSEPYWEDEVETLRELREEHELRA
;
A
#
# COMPACT_ATOMS: atom_id res chain seq x y z
N MET A 1 -15.99 3.17 -18.95
CA MET A 1 -15.32 2.26 -19.92
C MET A 1 -14.50 3.00 -20.96
N ASP A 2 -15.07 3.79 -21.88
CA ASP A 2 -14.29 4.52 -22.91
C ASP A 2 -13.13 5.35 -22.31
N GLU A 3 -13.36 5.99 -21.16
CA GLU A 3 -12.35 6.79 -20.44
C GLU A 3 -11.17 5.98 -19.87
N LEU A 4 -11.36 4.70 -19.51
CA LEU A 4 -10.28 3.83 -19.04
C LEU A 4 -9.33 3.48 -20.19
N TYR A 5 -9.88 3.15 -21.36
CA TYR A 5 -9.10 2.86 -22.57
C TYR A 5 -8.43 4.13 -23.13
N GLU A 6 -9.11 5.28 -23.08
CA GLU A 6 -8.49 6.57 -23.41
C GLU A 6 -7.33 6.87 -22.46
N THR A 7 -7.51 6.70 -21.15
CA THR A 7 -6.44 6.87 -20.16
C THR A 7 -5.28 5.92 -20.43
N ALA A 8 -5.56 4.64 -20.74
CA ALA A 8 -4.53 3.66 -21.07
C ALA A 8 -3.69 4.08 -22.28
N ALA A 9 -4.32 4.67 -23.31
CA ALA A 9 -3.66 5.14 -24.52
C ALA A 9 -2.87 6.44 -24.33
N GLU A 10 -3.18 7.24 -23.29
CA GLU A 10 -2.46 8.47 -22.96
C GLU A 10 -1.24 8.25 -22.04
N LEU A 11 -1.09 7.04 -21.48
CA LEU A 11 0.04 6.71 -20.63
C LEU A 11 1.34 6.61 -21.46
N PRO A 12 2.46 7.13 -20.92
CA PRO A 12 3.74 7.12 -21.63
C PRO A 12 4.23 5.68 -21.85
N GLU A 13 4.66 5.38 -23.08
CA GLU A 13 5.36 4.14 -23.38
C GLU A 13 6.82 4.23 -22.93
N VAL A 14 7.36 3.13 -22.43
CA VAL A 14 8.75 3.04 -21.95
C VAL A 14 9.59 2.13 -22.84
N ASP A 15 10.77 2.62 -23.22
CA ASP A 15 11.73 1.94 -24.07
C ASP A 15 13.13 1.85 -23.46
N ARG A 16 13.94 0.94 -24.00
CA ARG A 16 15.33 0.70 -23.59
C ARG A 16 16.32 1.53 -24.40
N HIS A 17 17.30 2.08 -23.72
CA HIS A 17 18.41 2.83 -24.31
C HIS A 17 19.75 2.46 -23.68
N ASP A 18 20.81 2.53 -24.47
CA ASP A 18 22.18 2.21 -24.04
C ASP A 18 22.66 3.08 -22.87
N VAL A 19 23.37 2.46 -21.93
CA VAL A 19 24.05 3.16 -20.82
C VAL A 19 25.55 3.28 -21.12
N TYR A 20 26.13 4.43 -20.82
CA TYR A 20 27.56 4.69 -20.96
C TYR A 20 28.19 5.17 -19.65
N ALA A 21 29.40 4.73 -19.37
CA ALA A 21 30.23 5.19 -18.27
C ALA A 21 31.30 6.17 -18.80
N HIS A 22 31.51 7.29 -18.10
CA HIS A 22 32.52 8.28 -18.47
C HIS A 22 33.83 8.05 -17.71
N HIS A 23 34.91 7.87 -18.46
CA HIS A 23 36.26 7.80 -17.92
C HIS A 23 36.86 9.22 -17.86
N THR A 24 36.68 9.90 -16.73
CA THR A 24 37.07 11.33 -16.55
C THR A 24 38.54 11.63 -16.79
N GLY A 25 39.43 10.64 -16.64
CA GLY A 25 40.87 10.79 -16.88
C GLY A 25 41.28 10.76 -18.35
N GLU A 26 40.48 10.12 -19.21
CA GLU A 26 40.76 9.94 -20.64
C GLU A 26 39.76 10.67 -21.53
N ASP A 27 38.70 11.24 -20.94
CA ASP A 27 37.55 11.86 -21.62
C ASP A 27 36.90 10.90 -22.64
N GLU A 28 36.88 9.61 -22.30
CA GLU A 28 36.29 8.55 -23.11
C GLU A 28 35.00 8.03 -22.48
N TRP A 29 34.07 7.58 -23.32
CA TRP A 29 32.82 6.95 -22.91
C TRP A 29 32.82 5.48 -23.34
N GLU A 30 32.54 4.59 -22.39
CA GLU A 30 32.45 3.15 -22.62
C GLU A 30 31.02 2.67 -22.37
N GLN A 31 30.48 1.85 -23.28
CA GLN A 31 29.13 1.28 -23.11
C GLN A 31 29.13 0.27 -21.95
N VAL A 32 28.07 0.27 -21.15
CA VAL A 32 27.84 -0.69 -20.07
C VAL A 32 26.90 -1.79 -20.59
N PRO A 33 27.40 -2.96 -21.02
CA PRO A 33 26.62 -3.91 -21.82
C PRO A 33 25.55 -4.68 -21.01
N TYR A 34 25.59 -4.61 -19.68
CA TYR A 34 24.69 -5.34 -18.79
C TYR A 34 23.58 -4.45 -18.20
N ARG A 35 23.49 -3.18 -18.60
CA ARG A 35 22.47 -2.23 -18.13
C ARG A 35 21.89 -1.45 -19.30
N ASP A 36 20.56 -1.31 -19.26
CA ASP A 36 19.83 -0.37 -20.11
C ASP A 36 19.23 0.72 -19.24
N SER A 37 19.19 1.94 -19.78
CA SER A 37 18.38 3.02 -19.24
C SER A 37 16.98 2.93 -19.84
N LEU A 38 15.99 3.26 -19.04
CA LEU A 38 14.60 3.29 -19.46
C LEU A 38 14.18 4.74 -19.66
N TRP A 39 13.51 5.00 -20.78
CA TRP A 39 13.03 6.31 -21.14
C TRP A 39 11.59 6.23 -21.60
N THR A 40 10.79 7.20 -21.19
CA THR A 40 9.46 7.40 -21.77
C THR A 40 9.58 8.03 -23.17
N ASP A 41 8.57 7.80 -23.99
CA ASP A 41 8.39 8.43 -25.30
C ASP A 41 8.36 9.98 -25.25
N ASP A 42 7.92 10.55 -24.12
CA ASP A 42 7.96 11.99 -23.84
C ASP A 42 9.32 12.51 -23.31
N GLY A 43 10.33 11.64 -23.18
CA GLY A 43 11.73 12.00 -22.93
C GLY A 43 12.16 12.04 -21.46
N ARG A 44 11.41 11.41 -20.55
CA ARG A 44 11.78 11.29 -19.14
C ARG A 44 12.59 10.02 -18.90
N ALA A 45 13.70 10.14 -18.16
CA ALA A 45 14.45 8.97 -17.68
C ALA A 45 13.72 8.36 -16.47
N THR A 46 13.31 7.09 -16.59
CA THR A 46 12.47 6.41 -15.59
C THR A 46 13.25 5.41 -14.73
N GLY A 47 14.32 4.81 -15.26
CA GLY A 47 15.12 3.84 -14.48
C GLY A 47 16.37 3.33 -15.19
N ILE A 48 17.14 2.51 -14.48
CA ILE A 48 18.27 1.75 -15.03
C ILE A 48 18.09 0.28 -14.61
N VAL A 49 17.96 -0.60 -15.60
CA VAL A 49 17.56 -2.00 -15.39
C VAL A 49 18.56 -2.96 -16.04
N SER A 50 18.35 -4.26 -15.86
CA SER A 50 19.13 -5.28 -16.57
C SER A 50 18.87 -5.19 -18.07
N SER A 51 19.92 -5.24 -18.89
CA SER A 51 19.78 -5.33 -20.35
C SER A 51 19.25 -6.69 -20.83
N ASN A 52 19.32 -7.72 -19.98
CA ASN A 52 18.79 -9.04 -20.28
C ASN A 52 17.28 -9.12 -19.95
N GLN A 53 16.48 -9.49 -20.96
CA GLN A 53 15.04 -9.69 -20.86
C GLN A 53 14.66 -10.89 -19.96
N ASP A 54 15.55 -11.86 -19.77
CA ASP A 54 15.33 -12.94 -18.79
C ASP A 54 15.33 -12.43 -17.34
N PHE A 55 15.85 -11.22 -17.09
CA PHE A 55 15.92 -10.61 -15.76
C PHE A 55 15.03 -9.39 -15.60
N TYR A 56 14.62 -8.76 -16.69
CA TYR A 56 13.75 -7.59 -16.66
C TYR A 56 12.97 -7.46 -17.97
N ASN A 57 11.65 -7.46 -17.92
CA ASN A 57 10.74 -7.22 -19.01
C ASN A 57 10.02 -5.90 -18.74
N ILE A 58 9.95 -5.01 -19.72
CA ILE A 58 9.15 -3.80 -19.58
C ILE A 58 7.68 -4.23 -19.68
N ILE A 59 6.89 -3.83 -18.69
CA ILE A 59 5.44 -4.00 -18.69
C ILE A 59 4.88 -2.59 -18.87
N GLN A 60 4.18 -2.33 -19.97
CA GLN A 60 3.64 -0.99 -20.23
C GLN A 60 2.44 -0.73 -19.32
N TYR A 61 2.34 0.49 -18.80
CA TYR A 61 1.20 0.88 -17.98
C TYR A 61 -0.11 0.88 -18.78
N GLY A 62 -0.05 1.25 -20.07
CA GLY A 62 -1.19 1.15 -21.00
C GLY A 62 -1.69 -0.29 -21.14
N ASP A 63 -0.81 -1.25 -21.44
CA ASP A 63 -1.17 -2.67 -21.57
C ASP A 63 -1.87 -3.22 -20.31
N ILE A 64 -1.42 -2.79 -19.13
CA ILE A 64 -2.03 -3.18 -17.85
C ILE A 64 -3.48 -2.70 -17.78
N LEU A 65 -3.72 -1.41 -18.01
CA LEU A 65 -5.06 -0.83 -17.90
C LEU A 65 -5.99 -1.30 -19.02
N GLU A 66 -5.49 -1.48 -20.24
CA GLU A 66 -6.25 -2.05 -21.35
C GLU A 66 -6.72 -3.47 -21.02
N THR A 67 -5.82 -4.31 -20.48
CA THR A 67 -6.17 -5.68 -20.10
C THR A 67 -7.20 -5.71 -18.97
N VAL A 68 -7.09 -4.81 -17.99
CA VAL A 68 -8.11 -4.69 -16.94
C VAL A 68 -9.44 -4.21 -17.51
N GLY A 69 -9.42 -3.24 -18.43
CA GLY A 69 -10.62 -2.80 -19.16
C GLY A 69 -11.31 -3.96 -19.88
N ASP A 70 -10.55 -4.81 -20.58
CA ASP A 70 -11.07 -5.98 -21.27
C ASP A 70 -11.73 -6.98 -20.31
N ALA A 71 -11.12 -7.20 -19.14
CA ALA A 71 -11.66 -8.09 -18.12
C ALA A 71 -12.97 -7.54 -17.51
N VAL A 72 -13.02 -6.24 -17.24
CA VAL A 72 -14.22 -5.52 -16.77
C VAL A 72 -15.34 -5.62 -17.80
N ASP A 73 -15.05 -5.31 -19.07
CA ASP A 73 -16.01 -5.38 -20.18
C ASP A 73 -16.58 -6.79 -20.37
N GLN A 74 -15.74 -7.82 -20.24
CA GLN A 74 -16.17 -9.22 -20.36
C GLN A 74 -17.18 -9.60 -19.27
N ARG A 75 -17.04 -9.03 -18.07
CA ARG A 75 -17.96 -9.24 -16.94
C ARG A 75 -19.16 -8.30 -16.97
N GLY A 76 -19.15 -7.29 -17.85
CA GLY A 76 -20.23 -6.31 -17.99
C GLY A 76 -20.39 -5.42 -16.75
N LEU A 77 -19.26 -5.11 -16.11
CA LEU A 77 -19.19 -4.24 -14.94
C LEU A 77 -18.98 -2.80 -15.39
N ASP A 78 -19.54 -1.85 -14.66
CA ASP A 78 -19.18 -0.44 -14.79
C ASP A 78 -18.09 -0.15 -13.75
N VAL A 79 -17.06 0.61 -14.15
CA VAL A 79 -15.99 1.01 -13.23
C VAL A 79 -15.69 2.50 -13.35
N ASN A 80 -15.33 3.10 -12.21
CA ASN A 80 -14.83 4.46 -12.11
C ASN A 80 -13.47 4.43 -11.41
N GLY A 81 -12.64 5.45 -11.59
CA GLY A 81 -11.31 5.38 -10.99
C GLY A 81 -10.39 6.55 -11.25
N ARG A 82 -9.16 6.41 -10.79
CA ARG A 82 -8.08 7.38 -11.00
C ARG A 82 -6.77 6.67 -11.30
N VAL A 83 -5.96 7.29 -12.14
CA VAL A 83 -4.60 6.85 -12.46
C VAL A 83 -3.64 7.96 -12.11
N SER A 84 -2.56 7.61 -11.41
CA SER A 84 -1.49 8.52 -11.01
C SER A 84 -0.14 7.94 -11.43
N VAL A 85 0.67 8.76 -12.08
CA VAL A 85 2.02 8.42 -12.53
C VAL A 85 3.01 9.39 -11.91
N SER A 86 4.13 8.88 -11.41
CA SER A 86 5.16 9.72 -10.81
C SER A 86 5.78 10.69 -11.84
N PRO A 87 6.38 11.82 -11.41
CA PRO A 87 6.90 12.83 -12.34
C PRO A 87 7.88 12.28 -13.38
N THR A 88 8.68 11.26 -13.04
CA THR A 88 9.62 10.59 -13.95
C THR A 88 9.09 9.27 -14.52
N ALA A 89 7.79 8.97 -14.35
CA ALA A 89 7.13 7.74 -14.78
C ALA A 89 7.70 6.43 -14.21
N HIS A 90 8.48 6.50 -13.12
CA HIS A 90 9.10 5.34 -12.49
C HIS A 90 8.15 4.50 -11.63
N LYS A 91 6.96 5.04 -11.33
CA LYS A 91 5.87 4.39 -10.61
C LYS A 91 4.54 4.81 -11.24
N MET A 92 3.62 3.87 -11.36
CA MET A 92 2.21 4.07 -11.66
C MET A 92 1.36 3.41 -10.58
N SER A 93 0.28 4.08 -10.23
CA SER A 93 -0.80 3.55 -9.44
C SER A 93 -2.14 3.86 -10.11
N ALA A 94 -3.03 2.88 -10.14
CA ALA A 94 -4.40 3.05 -10.55
C ALA A 94 -5.34 2.47 -9.51
N MET A 95 -6.48 3.14 -9.34
CA MET A 95 -7.55 2.74 -8.46
C MET A 95 -8.82 2.63 -9.27
N LEU A 96 -9.51 1.50 -9.19
CA LEU A 96 -10.79 1.25 -9.85
C LEU A 96 -11.82 0.80 -8.82
N ASP A 97 -12.98 1.45 -8.82
CA ASP A 97 -14.18 1.13 -8.06
C ASP A 97 -15.18 0.43 -8.98
N PHE A 98 -15.86 -0.61 -8.48
CA PHE A 98 -16.76 -1.49 -9.22
C PHE A 98 -18.25 -1.30 -8.89
N ASP A 99 -18.63 -0.27 -8.12
CA ASP A 99 -20.02 -0.01 -7.69
C ASP A 99 -20.68 -1.23 -6.98
N GLU A 100 -19.87 -2.12 -6.37
CA GLU A 100 -20.31 -3.29 -5.60
C GLU A 100 -19.96 -3.07 -4.13
N GLU A 101 -20.91 -3.27 -3.21
CA GLU A 101 -20.70 -2.99 -1.78
C GLU A 101 -20.55 -4.28 -0.96
N VAL A 102 -19.61 -4.27 -0.01
CA VAL A 102 -19.52 -5.23 1.11
C VAL A 102 -19.76 -4.54 2.44
N TYR A 103 -20.24 -5.30 3.42
CA TYR A 103 -20.61 -4.76 4.72
C TYR A 103 -19.71 -5.32 5.82
N ALA A 104 -18.90 -4.46 6.44
CA ALA A 104 -18.17 -4.82 7.65
C ALA A 104 -19.10 -4.87 8.87
N SER A 105 -20.17 -4.07 8.87
CA SER A 105 -21.28 -4.10 9.86
C SER A 105 -22.58 -3.63 9.18
N GLN A 106 -23.74 -3.71 9.87
CA GLN A 106 -25.04 -3.34 9.28
C GLN A 106 -25.13 -1.90 8.76
N ASP A 107 -24.23 -1.02 9.18
CA ASP A 107 -24.27 0.43 8.88
C ASP A 107 -22.95 0.99 8.31
N ASP A 108 -22.03 0.13 7.81
CA ASP A 108 -20.72 0.54 7.23
C ASP A 108 -20.51 -0.13 5.85
N PRO A 109 -21.09 0.43 4.77
CA PRO A 109 -20.85 -0.06 3.41
C PRO A 109 -19.42 0.28 2.95
N ILE A 110 -18.82 -0.65 2.22
CA ILE A 110 -17.45 -0.56 1.72
C ILE A 110 -17.49 -0.96 0.25
N ASP A 111 -17.03 -0.08 -0.62
CA ASP A 111 -17.06 -0.27 -2.07
C ASP A 111 -15.94 -1.24 -2.47
N LEU A 112 -16.22 -2.23 -3.32
CA LEU A 112 -15.19 -3.15 -3.81
C LEU A 112 -14.35 -2.46 -4.87
N GLY A 113 -13.03 -2.64 -4.75
CA GLY A 113 -12.08 -1.99 -5.62
C GLY A 113 -10.95 -2.91 -6.08
N LEU A 114 -10.32 -2.49 -7.17
CA LEU A 114 -9.07 -3.04 -7.67
C LEU A 114 -8.02 -1.94 -7.68
N LYS A 115 -6.96 -2.15 -6.92
CA LYS A 115 -5.78 -1.30 -6.93
C LYS A 115 -4.67 -1.94 -7.75
N ILE A 116 -4.06 -1.17 -8.63
CA ILE A 116 -3.07 -1.65 -9.59
C ILE A 116 -1.81 -0.82 -9.42
N ARG A 117 -0.67 -1.47 -9.24
CA ARG A 117 0.62 -0.79 -9.06
C ARG A 117 1.67 -1.41 -9.96
N SER A 118 2.50 -0.58 -10.57
CA SER A 118 3.62 -1.02 -11.39
C SER A 118 4.74 0.01 -11.37
N GLY A 119 5.98 -0.39 -11.65
CA GLY A 119 7.10 0.55 -11.64
C GLY A 119 8.27 0.17 -12.51
N HIS A 120 8.77 1.13 -13.29
CA HIS A 120 9.96 0.94 -14.13
C HIS A 120 11.29 1.20 -13.41
N SER A 121 11.29 1.33 -12.08
CA SER A 121 12.52 1.60 -11.31
C SER A 121 13.43 0.38 -11.10
N GLY A 122 13.01 -0.82 -11.54
CA GLY A 122 13.77 -2.07 -11.36
C GLY A 122 13.56 -2.76 -10.01
N PHE A 123 12.80 -2.15 -9.10
CA PHE A 123 12.55 -2.68 -7.74
C PHE A 123 11.10 -3.06 -7.48
N HIS A 124 10.17 -2.58 -8.30
CA HIS A 124 8.72 -2.79 -8.11
C HIS A 124 8.22 -3.62 -9.27
N GLY A 125 7.49 -4.70 -8.99
CA GLY A 125 6.79 -5.48 -10.01
C GLY A 125 5.41 -4.89 -10.32
N LEU A 126 4.63 -5.61 -11.11
CA LEU A 126 3.20 -5.39 -11.26
C LEU A 126 2.48 -6.07 -10.10
N LYS A 127 1.55 -5.36 -9.45
CA LYS A 127 0.71 -5.88 -8.40
C LYS A 127 -0.74 -5.46 -8.63
N TYR A 128 -1.65 -6.41 -8.50
CA TYR A 128 -3.08 -6.19 -8.41
C TYR A 128 -3.50 -6.52 -6.99
N ASP A 129 -4.01 -5.54 -6.27
CA ASP A 129 -4.56 -5.71 -4.94
C ASP A 129 -6.10 -5.64 -5.08
N VAL A 130 -6.78 -6.73 -4.77
CA VAL A 130 -8.24 -6.87 -4.77
C VAL A 130 -8.72 -6.67 -3.36
N GLY A 131 -9.70 -5.81 -3.18
CA GLY A 131 -10.03 -5.33 -1.87
C GLY A 131 -11.26 -4.46 -1.84
N ALA A 132 -11.37 -3.70 -0.76
CA ALA A 132 -12.52 -2.87 -0.52
C ALA A 132 -12.09 -1.47 -0.06
N GLU A 133 -12.64 -0.45 -0.69
CA GLU A 133 -12.59 0.98 -0.42
C GLU A 133 -13.64 1.35 0.65
N ARG A 134 -13.19 1.59 1.88
CA ARG A 134 -14.10 2.05 2.94
C ARG A 134 -14.21 3.55 2.93
N GLN A 135 -15.43 4.09 2.99
CA GLN A 135 -15.65 5.52 3.24
C GLN A 135 -15.23 5.88 4.69
N VAL A 136 -14.07 6.52 4.84
CA VAL A 136 -13.47 6.96 6.11
C VAL A 136 -14.17 8.19 6.70
N CYS A 137 -14.91 8.94 5.87
CA CYS A 137 -15.65 10.10 6.34
C CYS A 137 -16.84 10.41 5.42
N SER A 138 -17.91 10.97 6.01
CA SER A 138 -19.10 11.50 5.31
C SER A 138 -18.84 12.53 4.18
N ASN A 139 -17.59 12.98 4.02
CA ASN A 139 -17.13 13.82 2.92
C ASN A 139 -16.54 13.03 1.72
N GLY A 140 -16.53 11.69 1.75
CA GLY A 140 -16.22 10.84 0.59
C GLY A 140 -14.76 10.36 0.46
N MET A 141 -13.97 10.32 1.52
CA MET A 141 -12.60 9.79 1.43
C MET A 141 -12.55 8.29 1.71
N VAL A 142 -11.70 7.56 1.01
CA VAL A 142 -11.70 6.09 0.93
C VAL A 142 -10.38 5.44 1.36
N ALA A 143 -10.48 4.26 1.98
CA ALA A 143 -9.38 3.42 2.47
C ALA A 143 -9.31 2.08 1.72
N PHE A 144 -8.20 1.71 1.09
CA PHE A 144 -8.15 0.39 0.44
C PHE A 144 -7.67 -0.72 1.36
N VAL A 145 -8.52 -1.72 1.57
CA VAL A 145 -8.21 -2.97 2.26
C VAL A 145 -8.03 -4.09 1.24
N SER A 146 -6.79 -4.47 0.93
CA SER A 146 -6.53 -5.64 0.07
C SER A 146 -6.78 -6.94 0.82
N ASP A 147 -7.46 -7.91 0.19
CA ASP A 147 -7.68 -9.30 0.68
C ASP A 147 -6.95 -10.35 -0.12
N LEU A 148 -6.84 -10.07 -1.40
CA LEU A 148 -6.16 -10.94 -2.34
C LEU A 148 -5.26 -10.07 -3.18
N HIS A 149 -4.03 -10.52 -3.37
CA HIS A 149 -3.12 -9.86 -4.27
C HIS A 149 -2.59 -10.83 -5.32
N PHE A 150 -2.37 -10.31 -6.52
CA PHE A 150 -1.70 -11.01 -7.61
C PHE A 150 -0.48 -10.19 -8.00
N ASP A 151 0.70 -10.76 -7.85
CA ASP A 151 1.95 -10.10 -8.20
C ASP A 151 2.65 -10.78 -9.37
N GLN A 152 3.37 -9.96 -10.12
CA GLN A 152 4.28 -10.38 -11.16
C GLN A 152 5.56 -9.55 -11.06
N THR A 153 6.69 -10.23 -11.00
CA THR A 153 7.99 -9.58 -11.13
C THR A 153 8.29 -9.25 -12.60
N HIS A 154 9.17 -8.27 -12.83
CA HIS A 154 9.69 -8.01 -14.18
C HIS A 154 10.58 -9.14 -14.72
N GLY A 155 10.90 -10.18 -13.94
CA GLY A 155 11.65 -11.34 -14.45
C GLY A 155 10.89 -12.15 -15.50
N GLU A 156 9.59 -11.92 -15.65
CA GLU A 156 8.72 -12.63 -16.58
C GLU A 156 8.01 -11.65 -17.52
N PRO A 157 7.72 -12.03 -18.80
CA PRO A 157 6.92 -11.21 -19.69
C PRO A 157 5.52 -10.98 -19.12
N PHE A 158 4.92 -9.82 -19.41
CA PHE A 158 3.57 -9.47 -18.92
C PHE A 158 2.57 -10.63 -19.08
N GLN A 159 1.85 -10.95 -18.00
CA GLN A 159 0.86 -12.01 -17.95
C GLN A 159 -0.55 -11.41 -17.84
N PRO A 160 -1.27 -11.21 -18.97
CA PRO A 160 -2.61 -10.64 -18.96
C PRO A 160 -3.59 -11.37 -18.04
N GLY A 161 -3.44 -12.70 -17.92
CA GLY A 161 -4.31 -13.54 -17.08
C GLY A 161 -4.38 -13.10 -15.61
N LEU A 162 -3.37 -12.43 -15.07
CA LEU A 162 -3.43 -11.90 -13.71
C LEU A 162 -4.45 -10.77 -13.55
N ALA A 163 -4.60 -9.90 -14.56
CA ALA A 163 -5.62 -8.87 -14.56
C ALA A 163 -7.04 -9.46 -14.58
N TYR A 164 -7.28 -10.47 -15.43
CA TYR A 164 -8.54 -11.21 -15.47
C TYR A 164 -8.85 -11.88 -14.13
N ASN A 165 -7.86 -12.56 -13.53
CA ASN A 165 -8.03 -13.17 -12.22
C ASN A 165 -8.33 -12.14 -11.12
N ALA A 166 -7.72 -10.95 -11.19
CA ALA A 166 -7.96 -9.89 -10.22
C ALA A 166 -9.39 -9.35 -10.32
N VAL A 167 -9.86 -9.05 -11.54
CA VAL A 167 -11.26 -8.62 -11.76
C VAL A 167 -12.25 -9.72 -11.37
N ASP A 168 -11.96 -10.97 -11.72
CA ASP A 168 -12.79 -12.11 -11.32
C ASP A 168 -12.88 -12.24 -9.80
N ALA A 169 -11.77 -12.01 -9.10
CA ALA A 169 -11.73 -12.06 -7.66
C ALA A 169 -12.53 -10.93 -7.00
N VAL A 170 -12.58 -9.72 -7.57
CA VAL A 170 -13.48 -8.64 -7.09
C VAL A 170 -14.92 -9.14 -7.06
N VAL A 171 -15.37 -9.79 -8.15
CA VAL A 171 -16.74 -10.30 -8.28
C VAL A 171 -17.01 -11.50 -7.35
N GLU A 172 -16.04 -12.40 -7.19
CA GLU A 172 -16.24 -13.69 -6.53
C GLU A 172 -15.90 -13.70 -5.03
N SER A 173 -15.15 -12.71 -4.54
CA SER A 173 -14.64 -12.65 -3.15
C SER A 173 -15.36 -11.73 -2.13
N PRO A 174 -16.55 -11.11 -2.38
CA PRO A 174 -17.19 -10.24 -1.39
C PRO A 174 -17.33 -10.87 0.00
N ALA A 175 -17.79 -12.12 0.06
CA ALA A 175 -18.02 -12.83 1.32
C ALA A 175 -16.73 -13.15 2.11
N VAL A 176 -15.59 -13.29 1.42
CA VAL A 176 -14.29 -13.54 2.05
C VAL A 176 -13.81 -12.26 2.74
N ILE A 177 -13.93 -11.13 2.03
CA ILE A 177 -13.62 -9.80 2.54
C ILE A 177 -14.49 -9.48 3.76
N GLU A 178 -15.81 -9.66 3.67
CA GLU A 178 -16.75 -9.46 4.79
C GLU A 178 -16.37 -10.31 6.00
N HIS A 179 -16.06 -11.59 5.78
CA HIS A 179 -15.69 -12.50 6.87
C HIS A 179 -14.43 -12.03 7.58
N ARG A 180 -13.42 -11.58 6.85
CA ARG A 180 -12.16 -11.11 7.41
C ARG A 180 -12.33 -9.79 8.17
N LEU A 181 -13.06 -8.83 7.61
CA LEU A 181 -13.36 -7.58 8.30
C LEU A 181 -14.12 -7.84 9.61
N ALA A 182 -15.09 -8.74 9.59
CA ALA A 182 -15.79 -9.17 10.80
C ALA A 182 -14.85 -9.82 11.83
N GLN A 183 -13.88 -10.62 11.40
CA GLN A 183 -12.89 -11.19 12.32
C GLN A 183 -11.95 -10.13 12.92
N ALA A 184 -11.53 -9.14 12.14
CA ALA A 184 -10.66 -8.05 12.61
C ALA A 184 -11.36 -7.14 13.65
N GLN A 185 -12.68 -6.96 13.53
CA GLN A 185 -13.51 -6.25 14.51
C GLN A 185 -13.59 -6.95 15.88
N ASN A 186 -13.22 -8.22 15.99
CA ASN A 186 -13.27 -8.97 17.25
C ASN A 186 -11.86 -9.22 17.83
N ARG A 187 -10.84 -8.56 17.28
CA ARG A 187 -9.43 -8.76 17.62
C ARG A 187 -8.87 -7.49 18.23
N GLU A 188 -8.71 -7.49 19.55
CA GLU A 188 -8.40 -6.32 20.36
C GLU A 188 -6.90 -6.25 20.70
N LEU A 189 -6.34 -5.05 20.63
CA LEU A 189 -5.08 -4.65 21.24
C LEU A 189 -5.31 -4.28 22.71
N LEU A 190 -4.23 -4.18 23.49
CA LEU A 190 -4.31 -3.94 24.93
C LEU A 190 -4.92 -2.58 25.29
N ASN A 191 -4.57 -1.54 24.55
CA ASN A 191 -5.05 -0.17 24.77
C ASN A 191 -4.65 0.75 23.61
N GLN A 192 -5.10 2.01 23.67
CA GLN A 192 -4.82 3.04 22.68
C GLN A 192 -3.33 3.34 22.52
N ASP A 193 -2.53 3.25 23.58
CA ASP A 193 -1.08 3.48 23.51
C ASP A 193 -0.38 2.39 22.70
N GLU A 194 -0.77 1.13 22.89
CA GLU A 194 -0.34 0.03 22.02
C GLU A 194 -0.78 0.25 20.58
N ALA A 195 -2.03 0.65 20.34
CA ALA A 195 -2.52 0.95 19.00
C ALA A 195 -1.72 2.07 18.32
N LEU A 196 -1.36 3.13 19.05
CA LEU A 196 -0.50 4.21 18.57
C LEU A 196 0.89 3.67 18.20
N LEU A 197 1.52 2.87 19.05
CA LEU A 197 2.82 2.26 18.77
C LEU A 197 2.77 1.36 17.54
N VAL A 198 1.71 0.56 17.40
CA VAL A 198 1.48 -0.29 16.22
C VAL A 198 1.36 0.55 14.95
N LEU A 199 0.62 1.67 14.98
CA LEU A 199 0.52 2.58 13.85
C LEU A 199 1.87 3.23 13.50
N MET A 200 2.63 3.67 14.49
CA MET A 200 3.99 4.19 14.27
C MET A 200 4.91 3.13 13.64
N ASP A 201 4.78 1.87 14.05
CA ASP A 201 5.58 0.76 13.55
C ASP A 201 5.31 0.41 12.07
N THR A 202 4.10 0.67 11.59
CA THR A 202 3.80 0.53 10.16
C THR A 202 4.62 1.50 9.29
N GLY A 203 5.16 2.55 9.91
CA GLY A 203 5.99 3.56 9.27
C GLY A 203 5.21 4.61 8.49
N ILE A 204 3.91 4.77 8.76
CA ILE A 204 3.09 5.82 8.14
C ILE A 204 3.36 7.22 8.71
N ASP A 205 4.04 7.29 9.84
CA ASP A 205 4.52 8.52 10.48
C ASP A 205 5.30 9.41 9.50
N ARG A 206 6.05 8.81 8.58
CA ARG A 206 6.83 9.54 7.55
C ARG A 206 5.99 10.44 6.64
N TYR A 207 4.68 10.18 6.52
CA TYR A 207 3.76 10.93 5.66
C TYR A 207 3.03 12.06 6.40
N LEU A 208 3.14 12.10 7.74
CA LEU A 208 2.37 12.99 8.59
C LEU A 208 3.20 14.20 9.01
N ASP A 209 2.57 15.38 9.04
CA ASP A 209 3.21 16.61 9.51
C ASP A 209 3.53 16.54 11.01
N GLN A 210 2.62 15.96 11.80
CA GLN A 210 2.75 15.79 13.25
C GLN A 210 2.32 14.37 13.65
N PRO A 211 3.20 13.36 13.49
CA PRO A 211 2.80 11.96 13.54
C PRO A 211 1.99 11.55 14.78
N VAL A 212 2.48 11.88 15.98
CA VAL A 212 1.79 11.50 17.23
C VAL A 212 0.45 12.25 17.37
N PRO A 213 0.37 13.59 17.30
CA PRO A 213 -0.92 14.29 17.34
C PRO A 213 -1.91 13.84 16.25
N ASP A 214 -1.44 13.62 15.02
CA ASP A 214 -2.28 13.24 13.89
C ASP A 214 -2.86 11.84 14.07
N LEU A 215 -2.04 10.87 14.49
CA LEU A 215 -2.49 9.50 14.78
C LEU A 215 -3.39 9.43 16.01
N LEU A 216 -3.10 10.18 17.07
CA LEU A 216 -3.98 10.26 18.23
C LEU A 216 -5.35 10.84 17.85
N ASN A 217 -5.39 11.94 17.10
CA ASN A 217 -6.65 12.50 16.62
C ASN A 217 -7.43 11.50 15.75
N ALA A 218 -6.72 10.68 14.98
CA ALA A 218 -7.34 9.64 14.18
C ALA A 218 -7.91 8.50 15.05
N LEU A 219 -7.14 8.00 16.02
CA LEU A 219 -7.58 6.99 16.99
C LEU A 219 -8.79 7.49 17.78
N HIS A 220 -8.78 8.75 18.24
CA HIS A 220 -9.92 9.36 18.92
C HIS A 220 -11.19 9.45 18.08
N SER A 221 -11.07 9.44 16.75
CA SER A 221 -12.20 9.52 15.84
C SER A 221 -12.76 8.14 15.47
N GLU A 222 -11.90 7.13 15.37
CA GLU A 222 -12.25 5.81 14.83
C GLU A 222 -12.35 4.69 15.89
N VAL A 223 -11.77 4.88 17.08
CA VAL A 223 -11.81 3.90 18.17
C VAL A 223 -12.94 4.23 19.14
N GLU A 224 -13.86 3.30 19.36
CA GLU A 224 -14.97 3.46 20.30
C GLU A 224 -14.54 3.23 21.75
N ASP A 225 -13.73 2.20 22.01
CA ASP A 225 -13.19 1.86 23.32
C ASP A 225 -11.65 1.98 23.36
N PRO A 226 -11.10 3.07 23.91
CA PRO A 226 -9.65 3.27 24.01
C PRO A 226 -8.92 2.21 24.85
N GLU A 227 -9.63 1.50 25.73
CA GLU A 227 -9.04 0.45 26.58
C GLU A 227 -8.98 -0.90 25.86
N SER A 228 -9.60 -1.06 24.69
CA SER A 228 -9.53 -2.28 23.89
C SER A 228 -9.71 -2.00 22.39
N PRO A 229 -8.82 -1.22 21.75
CA PRO A 229 -8.96 -0.89 20.34
C PRO A 229 -8.81 -2.15 19.48
N THR A 230 -9.71 -2.35 18.53
CA THR A 230 -9.62 -3.48 17.60
C THR A 230 -8.57 -3.23 16.51
N LEU A 231 -8.08 -4.30 15.88
CA LEU A 231 -7.22 -4.20 14.68
C LEU A 231 -7.93 -3.44 13.56
N TYR A 232 -9.26 -3.61 13.44
CA TYR A 232 -10.07 -2.89 12.47
C TYR A 232 -10.12 -1.38 12.76
N GLU A 233 -10.43 -0.97 14.00
CA GLU A 233 -10.45 0.46 14.38
C GLU A 233 -9.06 1.09 14.28
N THR A 234 -8.02 0.35 14.65
CA THR A 234 -6.62 0.81 14.53
C THR A 234 -6.24 1.01 13.06
N TYR A 235 -6.58 0.06 12.19
CA TYR A 235 -6.41 0.21 10.74
C TYR A 235 -7.17 1.44 10.20
N ASN A 236 -8.41 1.64 10.64
CA ASN A 236 -9.23 2.78 10.25
C ASN A 236 -8.61 4.10 10.68
N ALA A 237 -8.09 4.17 11.91
CA ALA A 237 -7.36 5.34 12.41
C ALA A 237 -6.12 5.65 11.55
N GLY A 238 -5.31 4.64 11.22
CA GLY A 238 -4.15 4.82 10.35
C GLY A 238 -4.54 5.36 8.96
N THR A 239 -5.60 4.82 8.37
CA THR A 239 -6.07 5.28 7.06
C THR A 239 -6.64 6.68 7.13
N ARG A 240 -7.40 7.00 8.17
CA ARG A 240 -7.88 8.36 8.44
C ARG A 240 -6.72 9.34 8.52
N ALA A 241 -5.62 8.96 9.17
CA ALA A 241 -4.45 9.82 9.24
C ALA A 241 -3.82 10.05 7.86
N LEU A 242 -3.62 8.99 7.07
CA LEU A 242 -3.07 9.09 5.72
C LEU A 242 -3.92 9.91 4.74
N THR A 243 -5.21 10.03 5.00
CA THR A 243 -6.15 10.72 4.11
C THR A 243 -6.50 12.14 4.56
N HIS A 244 -6.48 12.42 5.87
CA HIS A 244 -6.83 13.74 6.41
C HIS A 244 -5.64 14.61 6.86
N TYR A 245 -4.53 13.98 7.26
CA TYR A 245 -3.41 14.67 7.88
C TYR A 245 -2.15 14.67 7.00
N THR A 246 -2.21 14.04 5.83
CA THR A 246 -1.19 14.17 4.79
C THR A 246 -1.51 15.38 3.92
N ARG A 247 -0.47 16.13 3.54
CA ARG A 247 -0.59 17.29 2.64
C ARG A 247 0.43 17.17 1.53
N ASP A 248 -0.03 17.39 0.30
CA ASP A 248 0.81 17.44 -0.89
C ASP A 248 1.64 16.16 -1.16
N VAL A 249 1.25 15.03 -0.54
CA VAL A 249 1.84 13.71 -0.82
C VAL A 249 1.12 13.11 -2.03
N PRO A 250 1.83 12.76 -3.11
CA PRO A 250 1.22 12.13 -4.27
C PRO A 250 0.60 10.77 -3.93
N ASP A 251 -0.49 10.41 -4.61
CA ASP A 251 -1.20 9.14 -4.36
C ASP A 251 -0.27 7.92 -4.45
N TYR A 252 0.64 7.91 -5.43
CA TYR A 252 1.60 6.81 -5.61
C TYR A 252 2.59 6.64 -4.44
N GLU A 253 2.78 7.66 -3.60
CA GLU A 253 3.59 7.59 -2.38
C GLU A 253 2.74 7.18 -1.17
N LEU A 254 1.50 7.69 -1.08
CA LEU A 254 0.54 7.29 -0.04
C LEU A 254 0.19 5.80 -0.12
N ASP A 255 0.23 5.22 -1.31
CA ASP A 255 -0.03 3.80 -1.53
C ASP A 255 0.87 2.87 -0.74
N ASP A 256 2.15 3.23 -0.60
CA ASP A 256 3.09 2.47 0.22
C ASP A 256 2.67 2.54 1.70
N GLY A 257 2.08 3.66 2.14
CA GLY A 257 1.49 3.82 3.47
C GLY A 257 0.24 2.96 3.69
N PHE A 258 -0.69 2.95 2.73
CA PHE A 258 -1.90 2.09 2.81
C PHE A 258 -1.54 0.60 2.80
N GLU A 259 -0.53 0.19 2.03
CA GLU A 259 -0.03 -1.19 2.05
C GLU A 259 0.63 -1.56 3.39
N SER A 260 1.37 -0.62 3.99
CA SER A 260 1.89 -0.82 5.34
C SER A 260 0.76 -1.04 6.35
N LEU A 261 -0.34 -0.29 6.25
CA LEU A 261 -1.51 -0.44 7.13
C LEU A 261 -2.28 -1.73 6.89
N SER A 262 -2.40 -2.20 5.64
CA SER A 262 -3.15 -3.43 5.34
C SER A 262 -2.58 -4.65 6.08
N ARG A 263 -1.33 -4.59 6.54
CA ARG A 263 -0.71 -5.62 7.40
C ARG A 263 -1.39 -5.80 8.74
N LEU A 264 -2.19 -4.84 9.20
CA LEU A 264 -3.03 -4.98 10.40
C LEU A 264 -4.21 -5.92 10.16
N LEU A 265 -4.60 -6.09 8.90
CA LEU A 265 -5.73 -6.94 8.48
C LEU A 265 -5.27 -8.21 7.78
N GLU A 266 -3.99 -8.29 7.38
CA GLU A 266 -3.44 -9.42 6.65
C GLU A 266 -1.95 -9.67 6.94
N THR A 267 -1.63 -10.87 7.39
CA THR A 267 -0.31 -11.49 7.21
C THR A 267 -0.33 -12.15 5.84
N GLY A 268 0.70 -11.95 5.00
CA GLY A 268 0.72 -12.23 3.55
C GLY A 268 0.38 -13.64 3.03
N GLY A 269 -0.28 -14.49 3.81
CA GLY A 269 -1.06 -15.66 3.39
C GLY A 269 -2.56 -15.53 3.70
N SER A 270 -3.15 -14.33 3.64
CA SER A 270 -4.59 -14.07 3.87
C SER A 270 -5.10 -14.42 5.28
N GLU A 271 -4.22 -14.43 6.30
CA GLU A 271 -4.59 -14.64 7.70
C GLU A 271 -4.50 -13.33 8.48
N ILE A 272 -5.46 -13.03 9.36
CA ILE A 272 -5.41 -11.83 10.20
C ILE A 272 -4.30 -11.99 11.26
N PRO A 273 -3.46 -10.96 11.50
CA PRO A 273 -2.49 -11.00 12.58
C PRO A 273 -3.12 -11.29 13.94
N GLU A 274 -2.41 -12.02 14.79
CA GLU A 274 -2.79 -12.17 16.20
C GLU A 274 -2.40 -10.89 16.96
N PRO A 275 -3.35 -10.15 17.57
CA PRO A 275 -3.09 -8.85 18.20
C PRO A 275 -1.99 -8.92 19.27
N GLU A 276 -2.03 -9.97 20.11
CA GLU A 276 -1.04 -10.17 21.18
C GLU A 276 0.38 -10.25 20.62
N ASN A 277 0.59 -10.98 19.51
CA ASN A 277 1.91 -11.10 18.90
C ASN A 277 2.35 -9.79 18.24
N LEU A 278 1.42 -9.10 17.57
CA LEU A 278 1.68 -7.84 16.90
C LEU A 278 2.08 -6.74 17.92
N GLY A 279 1.24 -6.54 18.94
CA GLY A 279 1.46 -5.60 20.03
C GLY A 279 2.75 -5.89 20.78
N ARG A 280 2.95 -7.15 21.21
CA ARG A 280 4.18 -7.59 21.88
C ARG A 280 5.44 -7.32 21.05
N SER A 281 5.42 -7.65 19.75
CA SER A 281 6.58 -7.45 18.88
C SER A 281 6.91 -5.96 18.68
N THR A 282 5.87 -5.12 18.61
CA THR A 282 5.99 -3.67 18.49
C THR A 282 6.59 -3.06 19.75
N VAL A 283 6.03 -3.40 20.91
CA VAL A 283 6.52 -2.94 22.22
C VAL A 283 7.96 -3.41 22.47
N ASP A 284 8.30 -4.66 22.17
CA ASP A 284 9.65 -5.20 22.32
C ASP A 284 10.67 -4.47 21.44
N ARG A 285 10.36 -4.24 20.17
CA ARG A 285 11.23 -3.50 19.24
C ARG A 285 11.43 -2.07 19.69
N ARG A 286 10.35 -1.33 19.98
CA ARG A 286 10.46 0.07 20.41
C ARG A 286 11.18 0.21 21.75
N SER A 287 10.94 -0.72 22.68
CA SER A 287 11.66 -0.77 23.95
C SER A 287 13.16 -0.98 23.76
N ARG A 288 13.57 -1.84 22.82
CA ARG A 288 15.00 -2.02 22.51
C ARG A 288 15.63 -0.76 21.95
N GLU A 289 14.95 -0.10 21.02
CA GLU A 289 15.43 1.14 20.40
C GLU A 289 15.57 2.28 21.42
N LEU A 290 14.55 2.49 22.26
CA LEU A 290 14.47 3.64 23.16
C LEU A 290 15.14 3.42 24.53
N ILE A 291 14.96 2.25 25.15
CA ILE A 291 15.39 1.99 26.53
C ILE A 291 16.74 1.27 26.59
N GLU A 292 16.95 0.26 25.73
CA GLU A 292 18.12 -0.61 25.83
C GLU A 292 19.31 -0.10 25.01
N GLN A 293 19.06 0.39 23.81
CA GLN A 293 20.09 0.93 22.91
C GLN A 293 20.27 2.44 23.12
N GLY A 294 19.17 3.17 23.38
CA GLY A 294 19.21 4.62 23.53
C GLY A 294 19.52 5.34 22.22
N ASP A 295 19.21 4.69 21.09
CA ASP A 295 19.50 5.16 19.74
C ASP A 295 18.34 6.01 19.17
N SER A 296 17.33 6.30 19.96
CA SER A 296 16.14 7.07 19.56
C SER A 296 15.66 7.99 20.67
N GLU A 297 14.99 9.08 20.27
CA GLU A 297 14.29 9.97 21.18
C GLU A 297 12.85 9.48 21.41
N PRO A 298 12.24 9.77 22.57
CA PRO A 298 10.83 9.50 22.80
C PRO A 298 9.95 10.24 21.78
N TYR A 299 8.91 9.57 21.28
CA TYR A 299 7.87 10.13 20.45
C TYR A 299 7.00 11.12 21.23
N TRP A 300 6.78 10.88 22.53
CA TRP A 300 6.09 11.78 23.47
C TRP A 300 6.73 11.73 24.86
N GLU A 301 6.35 12.68 25.73
CA GLU A 301 7.00 12.93 27.03
C GLU A 301 7.05 11.69 27.94
N ASP A 302 5.96 10.91 27.99
CA ASP A 302 5.80 9.79 28.91
C ASP A 302 5.98 8.40 28.27
N GLU A 303 6.48 8.32 27.02
CA GLU A 303 6.58 7.04 26.25
C GLU A 303 7.35 5.95 27.01
N VAL A 304 8.41 6.32 27.75
CA VAL A 304 9.23 5.36 28.49
C VAL A 304 8.46 4.71 29.64
N GLU A 305 7.52 5.42 30.27
CA GLU A 305 6.66 4.86 31.31
C GLU A 305 5.62 3.92 30.68
N THR A 306 4.95 4.38 29.62
CA THR A 306 4.01 3.58 28.81
C THR A 306 4.64 2.26 28.33
N LEU A 307 5.86 2.29 27.78
CA LEU A 307 6.54 1.08 27.31
C LEU A 307 6.87 0.10 28.45
N ARG A 308 7.12 0.59 29.67
CA ARG A 308 7.37 -0.30 30.82
C ARG A 308 6.08 -1.01 31.25
N GLU A 309 4.97 -0.28 31.28
CA GLU A 309 3.65 -0.84 31.59
C GLU A 309 3.24 -1.88 30.55
N LEU A 310 3.31 -1.55 29.26
CA LEU A 310 3.01 -2.48 28.17
C LEU A 310 3.94 -3.71 28.16
N ARG A 311 5.24 -3.55 28.49
CA ARG A 311 6.15 -4.70 28.65
C ARG A 311 5.72 -5.63 29.79
N GLU A 312 5.25 -5.07 30.90
CA GLU A 312 4.75 -5.86 32.03
C GLU A 312 3.49 -6.62 31.64
N GLU A 313 2.54 -5.95 30.97
CA GLU A 313 1.30 -6.55 30.46
C GLU A 313 1.57 -7.68 29.46
N HIS A 314 2.58 -7.54 28.60
CA HIS A 314 3.03 -8.58 27.65
C HIS A 314 3.98 -9.63 28.23
N GLU A 315 4.25 -9.60 29.54
CA GLU A 315 5.23 -10.46 30.21
C GLU A 315 6.64 -10.45 29.57
N LEU A 316 7.03 -9.32 28.95
CA LEU A 316 8.34 -9.10 28.34
C LEU A 316 9.38 -8.81 29.43
N ARG A 317 10.30 -9.76 29.66
CA ARG A 317 11.37 -9.59 30.66
C ARG A 317 12.27 -8.39 30.33
N ALA A 318 12.69 -7.68 31.39
CA ALA A 318 13.77 -6.68 31.37
C ALA A 318 15.14 -7.30 31.11
#